data_AF-A0A2N2M5L5-F1
#
_entry.id   AF-A0A2N2M5L5-F1
#
_cell.length_a   1.000
_cell.length_b   1.000
_cell.length_c   1.000
_cell.angle_alpha   90.00
_cell.angle_beta   90.00
_cell.angle_gamma   90.00
#
_symmetry.space_group_name_H-M   'P 1'
#
loop_
_entity.id
_entity.type
_entity.pdbx_description
1 polymer ?
#
loop_
_entity_poly.entity_id
_entity_poly.type
_entity_poly.pdbx_seq_one_letter_code
_entity_poly.pdbx_strand_id
1 'polypeptide(L)'
;MKICHNCLKQIDDNDALYCSKCGTRLTDVPSGSDPLVQGRKKIAKILLIALPLNILIIGGVLFINKGCSKVEGTLVATGEPMGNFAFVPKQCRSGQHMNFFGAVILGAGPQDGAVVPFMDPAKGKQVKVEVPGSCEPPDYEKCKEVIIDPKYCSQYDVVVDKIPIMINEIFMMKGHLNLDCTFPGGGTAKGTIIFDRCN
;
A
#
# COMPACT_ATOMS: atom_id res chain seq x y z
N MET A 1 20.61 -20.67 21.81
CA MET A 1 19.86 -19.75 20.93
C MET A 1 19.67 -18.44 21.68
N LYS A 2 20.21 -17.32 21.17
CA LYS A 2 20.07 -16.01 21.82
C LYS A 2 18.77 -15.34 21.35
N ILE A 3 18.07 -14.66 22.24
CA ILE A 3 16.84 -13.91 21.92
C ILE A 3 17.13 -12.43 22.18
N CYS A 4 16.75 -11.56 21.22
CA CYS A 4 16.88 -10.12 21.40
C CYS A 4 15.92 -9.64 22.50
N HIS A 5 16.43 -9.01 23.56
CA HIS A 5 15.57 -8.55 24.67
C HIS A 5 14.61 -7.41 24.29
N ASN A 6 14.90 -6.68 23.20
CA ASN A 6 14.06 -5.57 22.74
C ASN A 6 12.88 -6.05 21.87
N CYS A 7 13.10 -7.02 20.99
CA CYS A 7 12.07 -7.47 20.03
C CYS A 7 11.67 -8.95 20.13
N LEU A 8 12.24 -9.68 21.10
CA LEU A 8 11.98 -11.09 21.41
C LEU A 8 12.17 -12.08 20.24
N LYS A 9 12.89 -11.65 19.19
CA LYS A 9 13.25 -12.52 18.05
C LYS A 9 14.53 -13.28 18.33
N GLN A 10 14.58 -14.50 17.82
CA GLN A 10 15.77 -15.33 17.80
C GLN A 10 16.85 -14.67 16.94
N ILE A 11 18.04 -14.54 17.50
CA ILE A 11 19.22 -13.98 16.83
C ILE A 11 19.87 -15.14 16.07
N ASP A 12 20.10 -14.93 14.77
CA ASP A 12 20.83 -15.85 13.91
C ASP A 12 22.34 -15.74 14.22
N ASP A 13 23.09 -16.83 14.08
CA ASP A 13 24.52 -16.89 14.44
C ASP A 13 25.39 -15.97 13.53
N ASN A 14 24.81 -15.43 12.44
CA ASN A 14 25.44 -14.46 11.55
C ASN A 14 25.25 -12.98 11.95
N ASP A 15 24.47 -12.66 12.99
CA ASP A 15 24.26 -11.27 13.46
C ASP A 15 25.45 -10.81 14.32
N ALA A 16 26.51 -10.32 13.67
CA ALA A 16 27.82 -10.12 14.30
C ALA A 16 27.89 -9.03 15.40
N LEU A 17 26.99 -8.05 15.46
CA LEU A 17 27.01 -6.98 16.47
C LEU A 17 25.64 -6.34 16.80
N TYR A 18 24.66 -6.46 15.91
CA TYR A 18 23.35 -5.80 16.03
C TYR A 18 22.23 -6.76 15.65
N CYS A 19 21.07 -6.65 16.30
CA CYS A 19 19.89 -7.41 15.91
C CYS A 19 19.39 -6.96 14.51
N SER A 20 19.37 -7.87 13.55
CA SER A 20 18.91 -7.64 12.17
C SER A 20 17.49 -7.04 12.06
N LYS A 21 16.64 -7.24 13.07
CA LYS A 21 15.25 -6.75 13.05
C LYS A 21 15.06 -5.36 13.66
N CYS A 22 15.80 -5.01 14.71
CA CYS A 22 15.56 -3.78 15.47
C CYS A 22 16.79 -2.90 15.69
N GLY A 23 17.97 -3.30 15.17
CA GLY A 23 19.20 -2.51 15.24
C GLY A 23 19.82 -2.38 16.63
N THR A 24 19.32 -3.10 17.65
CA THR A 24 19.87 -3.05 19.01
C THR A 24 21.22 -3.76 19.07
N ARG A 25 22.22 -3.11 19.68
CA ARG A 25 23.58 -3.66 19.86
C ARG A 25 23.56 -4.83 20.85
N LEU A 26 24.19 -5.94 20.48
CA LEU A 26 24.12 -7.21 21.22
C LEU A 26 25.24 -7.38 22.27
N THR A 27 26.20 -6.47 22.34
CA THR A 27 27.40 -6.55 23.21
C THR A 27 27.13 -6.23 24.68
N ASP A 28 25.94 -5.72 25.04
CA ASP A 28 25.61 -5.35 26.42
C ASP A 28 24.93 -6.49 27.20
N VAL A 29 24.97 -7.72 26.66
CA VAL A 29 24.35 -8.91 27.27
C VAL A 29 25.40 -9.65 28.10
N PRO A 30 25.24 -9.77 29.44
CA PRO A 30 26.07 -10.65 30.26
C PRO A 30 25.95 -12.08 29.71
N SER A 31 27.07 -12.76 29.49
CA SER A 31 27.07 -14.17 29.11
C SER A 31 26.55 -15.00 30.29
N GLY A 32 25.23 -15.14 30.34
CA GLY A 32 24.53 -15.98 31.29
C GLY A 32 24.88 -17.44 31.03
N SER A 33 25.60 -18.00 32.00
CA SER A 33 25.94 -19.41 32.19
C SER A 33 24.79 -20.39 31.92
N ASP A 34 25.20 -21.54 31.38
CA ASP A 34 24.43 -22.75 31.11
C ASP A 34 23.31 -23.09 32.12
N PRO A 35 22.16 -23.59 31.67
CA PRO A 35 21.33 -24.47 32.46
C PRO A 35 21.73 -25.93 32.25
N LEU A 36 22.05 -26.54 33.39
CA LEU A 36 22.37 -27.93 33.64
C LEU A 36 21.41 -28.95 33.01
N VAL A 37 22.03 -30.06 32.61
CA VAL A 37 21.48 -31.38 32.37
C VAL A 37 20.72 -31.89 33.60
N GLN A 38 19.46 -32.34 33.42
CA GLN A 38 18.74 -33.45 34.09
C GLN A 38 17.22 -33.20 33.91
N GLY A 39 16.35 -34.15 33.58
CA GLY A 39 16.49 -35.59 33.42
C GLY A 39 15.28 -36.16 32.68
N ARG A 40 15.52 -37.27 31.98
CA ARG A 40 14.49 -38.16 31.44
C ARG A 40 13.67 -38.74 32.60
N LYS A 41 12.34 -38.56 32.59
CA LYS A 41 11.41 -39.53 33.18
C LYS A 41 10.26 -39.80 32.22
N LYS A 42 10.16 -41.08 31.85
CA LYS A 42 9.03 -41.71 31.17
C LYS A 42 7.85 -41.73 32.14
N ILE A 43 6.76 -41.04 31.82
CA ILE A 43 5.41 -41.30 32.36
C ILE A 43 4.48 -41.11 31.16
N ALA A 44 4.21 -42.18 30.44
CA ALA A 44 3.04 -43.04 30.61
C ALA A 44 1.79 -42.38 30.00
N LYS A 45 1.44 -42.93 28.84
CA LYS A 45 0.13 -42.92 28.19
C LYS A 45 -1.00 -42.83 29.23
N ILE A 46 -1.78 -41.76 29.20
CA ILE A 46 -3.24 -41.66 29.47
C ILE A 46 -3.56 -40.16 29.51
N LEU A 47 -4.00 -39.62 28.37
CA LEU A 47 -4.95 -38.49 28.25
C LEU A 47 -5.15 -38.21 26.74
N LEU A 48 -5.73 -39.19 26.06
CA LEU A 48 -6.04 -39.17 24.63
C LEU A 48 -7.56 -38.99 24.38
N ILE A 49 -8.33 -38.57 25.38
CA ILE A 49 -9.79 -38.44 25.28
C ILE A 49 -10.27 -37.29 26.18
N ALA A 50 -9.95 -36.05 25.80
CA ALA A 50 -10.69 -34.83 26.18
C ALA A 50 -9.94 -33.60 25.68
N LEU A 51 -10.02 -33.26 24.39
CA LEU A 51 -10.14 -31.87 23.91
C LEU A 51 -10.39 -31.74 22.38
N PRO A 52 -11.38 -32.40 21.73
CA PRO A 52 -11.71 -32.07 20.35
C PRO A 52 -12.68 -30.88 20.28
N LEU A 53 -12.42 -29.78 21.01
CA LEU A 53 -13.32 -28.61 21.02
C LEU A 53 -12.62 -27.26 21.30
N ASN A 54 -11.34 -27.10 20.94
CA ASN A 54 -10.67 -25.78 20.98
C ASN A 54 -9.92 -25.40 19.70
N ILE A 55 -9.90 -26.27 18.68
CA ILE A 55 -9.20 -25.98 17.41
C ILE A 55 -10.07 -25.15 16.45
N LEU A 56 -11.39 -25.05 16.68
CA LEU A 56 -12.30 -24.25 15.85
C LEU A 56 -12.33 -22.75 16.19
N ILE A 57 -11.75 -22.32 17.32
CA ILE A 57 -11.70 -20.90 17.73
C ILE A 57 -10.37 -20.23 17.30
N ILE A 58 -9.31 -21.01 17.06
CA ILE A 58 -7.98 -20.47 16.71
C ILE A 58 -7.81 -20.24 15.18
N GLY A 59 -8.63 -20.87 14.34
CA GLY A 59 -8.57 -20.70 12.88
C GLY A 59 -9.27 -19.46 12.31
N GLY A 60 -10.10 -18.77 13.11
CA GLY A 60 -11.03 -17.74 12.60
C GLY A 60 -10.55 -16.28 12.71
N VAL A 61 -9.45 -16.00 13.42
CA VAL A 61 -9.09 -14.61 13.82
C VAL A 61 -7.89 -14.05 13.05
N LEU A 62 -7.36 -14.75 12.04
CA LEU A 62 -6.23 -14.26 11.23
C LEU A 62 -6.62 -13.51 9.95
N PHE A 63 -7.88 -13.11 9.79
CA PHE A 63 -8.27 -12.06 8.84
C PHE A 63 -8.33 -10.69 9.51
N ILE A 64 -7.30 -10.37 10.31
CA ILE A 64 -7.04 -8.98 10.71
C ILE A 64 -6.65 -8.25 9.42
N ASN A 65 -7.66 -7.65 8.79
CA ASN A 65 -7.58 -6.76 7.64
C ASN A 65 -6.40 -5.80 7.80
N LYS A 66 -5.28 -6.10 7.14
CA LYS A 66 -4.27 -5.09 6.79
C LYS A 66 -5.05 -3.95 6.14
N GLY A 67 -5.05 -2.78 6.78
CA GLY A 67 -5.97 -1.67 6.49
C GLY A 67 -6.33 -1.58 5.01
N CYS A 68 -7.50 -2.10 4.65
CA CYS A 68 -7.91 -2.20 3.26
C CYS A 68 -8.14 -0.80 2.74
N SER A 69 -7.23 -0.30 1.89
CA SER A 69 -7.50 0.85 1.05
C SER A 69 -8.78 0.57 0.27
N LYS A 70 -9.73 1.51 0.28
CA LYS A 70 -10.97 1.39 -0.50
C LYS A 70 -10.82 2.30 -1.72
N VAL A 71 -10.98 1.75 -2.91
CA VAL A 71 -11.08 2.53 -4.13
C VAL A 71 -12.13 1.95 -5.05
N GLU A 72 -12.96 2.82 -5.61
CA GLU A 72 -14.06 2.44 -6.50
C GLU A 72 -14.33 3.55 -7.53
N GLY A 73 -14.99 3.19 -8.62
CA GLY A 73 -15.30 4.10 -9.72
C GLY A 73 -14.70 3.67 -11.05
N THR A 74 -14.64 4.59 -12.00
CA THR A 74 -14.10 4.36 -13.34
C THR A 74 -13.69 5.68 -13.99
N LEU A 75 -12.68 5.63 -14.84
CA LEU A 75 -12.30 6.72 -15.74
C LEU A 75 -12.26 6.19 -17.17
N VAL A 76 -13.05 6.76 -18.05
CA VAL A 76 -13.09 6.42 -19.47
C VAL A 76 -12.45 7.55 -20.26
N ALA A 77 -11.47 7.21 -21.08
CA ALA A 77 -10.82 8.14 -22.00
C ALA A 77 -11.06 7.69 -23.44
N THR A 78 -11.27 8.66 -24.33
CA THR A 78 -11.42 8.44 -25.77
C THR A 78 -10.63 9.48 -26.56
N GLY A 79 -9.97 9.09 -27.64
CA GLY A 79 -9.24 10.00 -28.53
C GLY A 79 -7.97 10.63 -27.91
N GLU A 80 -7.34 11.56 -28.63
CA GLU A 80 -6.12 12.23 -28.18
C GLU A 80 -6.40 13.25 -27.06
N PRO A 81 -5.49 13.42 -26.07
CA PRO A 81 -4.12 12.89 -26.03
C PRO A 81 -3.95 11.51 -25.35
N MET A 82 -5.02 10.97 -24.76
CA MET A 82 -4.93 9.80 -23.87
C MET A 82 -5.13 8.45 -24.58
N GLY A 83 -5.69 8.46 -25.79
CA GLY A 83 -6.11 7.24 -26.47
C GLY A 83 -7.49 6.75 -25.99
N ASN A 84 -7.80 5.48 -26.27
CA ASN A 84 -9.08 4.88 -25.94
C ASN A 84 -8.89 3.80 -24.86
N PHE A 85 -9.39 4.04 -23.65
CA PHE A 85 -9.35 3.05 -22.58
C PHE A 85 -10.42 3.29 -21.52
N ALA A 86 -10.68 2.24 -20.73
CA ALA A 86 -11.45 2.32 -19.49
C ALA A 86 -10.56 1.87 -18.33
N PHE A 87 -10.33 2.77 -17.39
CA PHE A 87 -9.53 2.53 -16.20
C PHE A 87 -10.44 2.21 -15.02
N VAL A 88 -10.25 1.03 -14.43
CA VAL A 88 -10.97 0.59 -13.23
C VAL A 88 -9.96 0.45 -12.08
N PRO A 89 -10.06 1.29 -11.04
CA PRO A 89 -9.09 1.29 -9.97
C PRO A 89 -9.19 0.01 -9.14
N LYS A 90 -8.04 -0.50 -8.68
CA LYS A 90 -7.96 -1.70 -7.84
C LYS A 90 -7.28 -1.46 -6.51
N GLN A 91 -6.34 -0.53 -6.48
CA GLN A 91 -5.54 -0.22 -5.30
C GLN A 91 -5.20 1.27 -5.31
N CYS A 92 -4.87 1.83 -4.14
CA CYS A 92 -4.37 3.18 -4.06
C CYS A 92 -3.28 3.32 -3.01
N ARG A 93 -2.34 4.23 -3.25
CA ARG A 93 -1.19 4.52 -2.37
C ARG A 93 -1.13 6.00 -2.02
N SER A 94 -0.57 6.32 -0.86
CA SER A 94 -0.30 7.72 -0.50
C SER A 94 0.80 8.29 -1.40
N GLY A 95 0.61 9.53 -1.86
CA GLY A 95 1.63 10.27 -2.63
C GLY A 95 2.90 10.55 -1.83
N GLN A 96 2.85 10.43 -0.50
CA GLN A 96 4.00 10.68 0.37
C GLN A 96 5.16 9.70 0.15
N HIS A 97 4.89 8.45 -0.26
CA HIS A 97 5.94 7.52 -0.68
C HIS A 97 6.78 8.05 -1.84
N MET A 98 6.22 8.98 -2.62
CA MET A 98 6.83 9.61 -3.79
C MET A 98 7.06 11.11 -3.58
N ASN A 99 7.05 11.58 -2.33
CA ASN A 99 7.32 12.97 -1.94
C ASN A 99 6.35 14.02 -2.53
N PHE A 100 5.07 13.69 -2.71
CA PHE A 100 4.06 14.69 -3.09
C PHE A 100 2.76 14.57 -2.27
N PHE A 101 2.00 15.67 -2.21
CA PHE A 101 0.70 15.69 -1.54
C PHE A 101 -0.39 15.21 -2.51
N GLY A 102 -0.79 13.95 -2.40
CA GLY A 102 -1.79 13.36 -3.28
C GLY A 102 -2.00 11.88 -3.03
N ALA A 103 -2.64 11.20 -3.97
CA ALA A 103 -2.76 9.74 -3.97
C ALA A 103 -2.44 9.19 -5.35
N VAL A 104 -1.91 7.97 -5.43
CA VAL A 104 -1.74 7.23 -6.69
C VAL A 104 -2.77 6.13 -6.73
N ILE A 105 -3.70 6.22 -7.66
CA ILE A 105 -4.76 5.24 -7.86
C ILE A 105 -4.33 4.33 -9.02
N LEU A 106 -4.12 3.05 -8.75
CA LEU A 106 -3.53 2.10 -9.69
C LEU A 106 -4.58 1.10 -10.20
N GLY A 107 -4.33 0.60 -11.41
CA GLY A 107 -5.02 -0.56 -11.97
C GLY A 107 -4.58 -1.89 -11.32
N ALA A 108 -4.93 -3.01 -11.95
CA ALA A 108 -4.66 -4.35 -11.42
C ALA A 108 -3.18 -4.75 -11.62
N GLY A 109 -2.59 -4.38 -12.75
CA GLY A 109 -1.23 -4.70 -13.16
C GLY A 109 -0.36 -3.46 -13.41
N PRO A 110 0.94 -3.68 -13.63
CA PRO A 110 1.93 -2.60 -13.85
C PRO A 110 1.72 -1.84 -15.16
N GLN A 111 0.92 -2.38 -16.08
CA GLN A 111 0.62 -1.78 -17.39
C GLN A 111 -0.80 -1.21 -17.47
N ASP A 112 -1.57 -1.28 -16.39
CA ASP A 112 -2.97 -0.83 -16.39
C ASP A 112 -3.10 0.68 -16.19
N GLY A 113 -1.97 1.40 -16.14
CA GLY A 113 -1.92 2.83 -15.90
C GLY A 113 -2.29 3.22 -14.47
N ALA A 114 -2.42 4.53 -14.27
CA ALA A 114 -2.72 5.12 -12.98
C ALA A 114 -3.46 6.46 -13.15
N VAL A 115 -4.22 6.83 -12.12
CA VAL A 115 -4.80 8.16 -11.98
C VAL A 115 -4.25 8.76 -10.70
N VAL A 116 -3.62 9.93 -10.82
CA VAL A 116 -2.88 10.57 -9.73
C VAL A 116 -3.48 11.94 -9.47
N PRO A 117 -4.44 12.06 -8.55
CA PRO A 117 -4.88 13.35 -8.02
C PRO A 117 -3.85 13.88 -7.00
N PHE A 118 -3.38 15.11 -7.20
CA PHE A 118 -2.38 15.74 -6.33
C PHE A 118 -2.62 17.25 -6.19
N MET A 119 -1.98 17.85 -5.19
CA MET A 119 -1.96 19.30 -4.98
C MET A 119 -0.57 19.85 -5.31
N ASP A 120 -0.50 20.68 -6.34
CA ASP A 120 0.66 21.50 -6.65
C ASP A 120 0.56 22.83 -5.87
N PRO A 121 1.60 23.26 -5.14
CA PRO A 121 1.53 24.49 -4.34
C PRO A 121 1.38 25.77 -5.18
N ALA A 122 1.81 25.76 -6.44
CA ALA A 122 1.72 26.90 -7.35
C ALA A 122 0.46 26.84 -8.23
N LYS A 123 0.07 25.64 -8.69
CA LYS A 123 -1.05 25.44 -9.64
C LYS A 123 -2.34 24.94 -9.01
N GLY A 124 -2.32 24.58 -7.73
CA GLY A 124 -3.46 24.00 -7.02
C GLY A 124 -3.70 22.54 -7.39
N LYS A 125 -4.97 22.14 -7.41
CA LYS A 125 -5.39 20.74 -7.58
C LYS A 125 -5.20 20.27 -9.01
N GLN A 126 -4.43 19.21 -9.19
CA GLN A 126 -4.09 18.63 -10.49
C GLN A 126 -4.44 17.15 -10.55
N VAL A 127 -4.66 16.66 -11.76
CA VAL A 127 -4.86 15.24 -12.05
C VAL A 127 -3.91 14.86 -13.17
N LYS A 128 -3.07 13.86 -12.89
CA LYS A 128 -2.21 13.22 -13.88
C LYS A 128 -2.74 11.83 -14.18
N VAL A 129 -2.75 11.45 -15.44
CA VAL A 129 -3.18 10.13 -15.91
C VAL A 129 -2.01 9.46 -16.62
N GLU A 130 -1.62 8.29 -16.15
CA GLU A 130 -0.66 7.41 -16.82
C GLU A 130 -1.45 6.51 -17.77
N VAL A 131 -1.15 6.60 -19.06
CA VAL A 131 -1.91 5.90 -20.11
C VAL A 131 -1.63 4.39 -20.04
N PRO A 132 -2.66 3.53 -19.97
CA PRO A 132 -2.46 2.08 -19.94
C PRO A 132 -1.68 1.56 -21.15
N GLY A 133 -0.77 0.61 -20.91
CA GLY A 133 0.07 -0.03 -21.93
C GLY A 133 1.21 0.84 -22.46
N SER A 134 1.40 2.05 -21.92
CA SER A 134 2.45 2.98 -22.36
C SER A 134 3.74 2.90 -21.55
N CYS A 135 3.81 2.01 -20.56
CA CYS A 135 4.96 1.94 -19.66
C CYS A 135 6.08 1.10 -20.26
N GLU A 136 7.30 1.64 -20.32
CA GLU A 136 8.44 0.98 -20.96
C GLU A 136 9.16 -0.02 -20.02
N PRO A 137 9.49 -1.25 -20.46
CA PRO A 137 10.39 -2.13 -19.70
C PRO A 137 11.85 -1.61 -19.72
N PRO A 138 12.70 -1.96 -18.73
CA PRO A 138 12.44 -2.81 -17.56
C PRO A 138 11.77 -2.06 -16.40
N ASP A 139 11.84 -0.73 -16.41
CA ASP A 139 11.34 0.14 -15.36
C ASP A 139 9.94 0.62 -15.74
N TYR A 140 8.92 -0.13 -15.32
CA TYR A 140 7.49 0.18 -15.50
C TYR A 140 7.02 1.47 -14.81
N GLU A 141 7.96 2.34 -14.43
CA GLU A 141 7.75 3.66 -13.86
C GLU A 141 7.73 4.75 -14.95
N LYS A 142 8.21 4.45 -16.17
CA LYS A 142 8.20 5.38 -17.30
C LYS A 142 7.00 5.13 -18.19
N CYS A 143 5.89 5.78 -17.89
CA CYS A 143 4.66 5.73 -18.67
C CYS A 143 4.44 7.04 -19.44
N LYS A 144 3.62 7.01 -20.51
CA LYS A 144 3.07 8.24 -21.11
C LYS A 144 2.12 8.88 -20.10
N GLU A 145 2.45 10.09 -19.68
CA GLU A 145 1.67 10.86 -18.72
C GLU A 145 0.90 11.99 -19.41
N VAL A 146 -0.35 12.19 -19.01
CA VAL A 146 -1.17 13.33 -19.43
C VAL A 146 -1.67 14.06 -18.19
N ILE A 147 -1.34 15.35 -18.08
CA ILE A 147 -1.89 16.22 -17.04
C ILE A 147 -3.18 16.84 -17.58
N ILE A 148 -4.27 16.67 -16.84
CA ILE A 148 -5.57 17.25 -17.18
C ILE A 148 -5.58 18.72 -16.75
N ASP A 149 -5.67 19.62 -17.73
CA ASP A 149 -5.84 21.05 -17.47
C ASP A 149 -7.33 21.35 -17.19
N PRO A 150 -7.66 21.91 -16.02
CA PRO A 150 -9.04 22.21 -15.63
C PRO A 150 -9.82 23.04 -16.65
N LYS A 151 -9.14 23.87 -17.46
CA LYS A 151 -9.80 24.72 -18.47
C LYS A 151 -10.50 23.93 -19.58
N TYR A 152 -10.15 22.66 -19.77
CA TYR A 152 -10.76 21.78 -20.76
C TYR A 152 -11.93 20.97 -20.21
N CYS A 153 -12.37 21.25 -18.97
CA CYS A 153 -13.36 20.46 -18.27
C CYS A 153 -14.61 21.28 -17.96
N SER A 154 -15.78 20.71 -18.30
CA SER A 154 -17.07 21.23 -17.83
C SER A 154 -17.28 20.86 -16.36
N GLN A 155 -16.71 19.72 -15.94
CA GLN A 155 -16.66 19.29 -14.55
C GLN A 155 -15.23 18.93 -14.16
N TYR A 156 -14.70 19.63 -13.15
CA TYR A 156 -13.39 19.35 -12.57
C TYR A 156 -13.50 19.45 -11.05
N ASP A 157 -14.00 18.38 -10.43
CA ASP A 157 -14.10 18.27 -8.98
C ASP A 157 -13.05 17.28 -8.48
N VAL A 158 -12.04 17.81 -7.80
CA VAL A 158 -10.94 17.03 -7.25
C VAL A 158 -10.83 17.40 -5.78
N VAL A 159 -10.88 16.40 -4.92
CA VAL A 159 -10.68 16.57 -3.47
C VAL A 159 -9.66 15.53 -3.03
N VAL A 160 -8.64 16.01 -2.33
CA VAL A 160 -7.59 15.15 -1.75
C VAL A 160 -7.28 15.67 -0.36
N ASP A 161 -7.54 14.82 0.63
CA ASP A 161 -7.38 15.15 2.04
C ASP A 161 -6.53 14.10 2.74
N LYS A 162 -5.80 14.56 3.76
CA LYS A 162 -5.15 13.66 4.72
C LYS A 162 -6.16 13.13 5.72
N ILE A 163 -6.06 11.85 6.03
CA ILE A 163 -6.65 11.25 7.21
C ILE A 163 -5.65 11.44 8.36
N PRO A 164 -6.07 11.85 9.57
CA PRO A 164 -5.17 12.01 10.72
C PRO A 164 -4.76 10.65 11.32
N ILE A 165 -4.43 9.69 10.47
CA ILE A 165 -3.93 8.36 10.81
C ILE A 165 -2.61 8.20 10.06
N MET A 166 -1.54 7.92 10.81
CA MET A 166 -0.22 7.62 10.26
C MET A 166 0.07 6.12 10.39
N ILE A 167 0.57 5.51 9.33
CA ILE A 167 1.11 4.16 9.33
C ILE A 167 2.52 4.25 8.76
N ASN A 168 3.53 3.81 9.51
CA ASN A 168 4.93 3.94 9.13
C ASN A 168 5.31 5.39 8.74
N GLU A 169 4.89 6.36 9.54
CA GLU A 169 5.17 7.80 9.34
C GLU A 169 4.52 8.43 8.09
N ILE A 170 3.63 7.68 7.43
CA ILE A 170 2.91 8.13 6.23
C ILE A 170 1.43 8.35 6.58
N PHE A 171 0.94 9.54 6.24
CA PHE A 171 -0.48 9.86 6.33
C PHE A 171 -1.25 9.08 5.27
N MET A 172 -2.36 8.51 5.72
CA MET A 172 -3.36 7.98 4.81
C MET A 172 -4.06 9.10 4.06
N MET A 173 -4.39 8.84 2.80
CA MET A 173 -5.07 9.80 1.94
C MET A 173 -6.49 9.34 1.62
N LYS A 174 -7.40 10.30 1.50
CA LYS A 174 -8.79 10.09 1.04
C LYS A 174 -9.19 11.19 0.08
N GLY A 175 -10.25 10.95 -0.67
CA GLY A 175 -10.77 11.96 -1.57
C GLY A 175 -11.67 11.38 -2.65
N HIS A 176 -11.97 12.25 -3.60
CA HIS A 176 -12.74 11.90 -4.77
C HIS A 176 -12.32 12.74 -5.97
N LEU A 177 -12.67 12.22 -7.13
CA LEU A 177 -12.42 12.79 -8.43
C LEU A 177 -13.70 12.66 -9.23
N ASN A 178 -14.18 13.75 -9.82
CA ASN A 178 -15.24 13.74 -10.81
C ASN A 178 -14.86 14.65 -11.97
N LEU A 179 -14.67 14.04 -13.14
CA LEU A 179 -14.18 14.70 -14.34
C LEU A 179 -15.17 14.54 -15.49
N ASP A 180 -15.37 15.62 -16.21
CA ASP A 180 -15.92 15.63 -17.58
C ASP A 180 -15.13 16.65 -18.40
N CYS A 181 -14.19 16.14 -19.20
CA CYS A 181 -13.24 16.94 -19.95
C CYS A 181 -13.31 16.64 -21.45
N THR A 182 -13.17 17.69 -22.26
CA THR A 182 -13.09 17.64 -23.73
C THR A 182 -11.83 18.37 -24.19
N PHE A 183 -10.91 17.65 -24.82
CA PHE A 183 -9.60 18.18 -25.21
C PHE A 183 -9.65 18.80 -26.62
N PRO A 184 -8.76 19.77 -26.93
CA PRO A 184 -8.68 20.38 -28.26
C PRO A 184 -8.42 19.38 -29.41
N GLY A 185 -7.81 18.23 -29.11
CA GLY A 185 -7.58 17.14 -30.06
C GLY A 185 -8.81 16.28 -30.37
N GLY A 186 -9.99 16.65 -29.85
CA GLY A 186 -11.24 15.92 -30.03
C GLY A 186 -11.44 14.74 -29.07
N GLY A 187 -10.48 14.47 -28.17
CA GLY A 187 -10.63 13.46 -27.15
C GLY A 187 -11.47 13.89 -25.95
N THR A 188 -11.89 12.92 -25.14
CA THR A 188 -12.62 13.14 -23.89
C THR A 188 -12.06 12.31 -22.76
N ALA A 189 -12.25 12.77 -21.53
CA ALA A 189 -12.01 11.99 -20.32
C ALA A 189 -13.15 12.22 -19.33
N LYS A 190 -13.85 11.15 -18.97
CA LYS A 190 -15.02 11.19 -18.11
C LYS A 190 -14.94 10.11 -17.05
N GLY A 191 -15.20 10.45 -15.81
CA GLY A 191 -15.16 9.45 -14.76
C GLY A 191 -15.35 10.01 -13.37
N THR A 192 -15.74 9.10 -12.48
CA THR A 192 -15.81 9.36 -11.05
C THR A 192 -15.00 8.29 -10.34
N ILE A 193 -14.10 8.71 -9.45
CA ILE A 193 -13.31 7.81 -8.61
C ILE A 193 -13.41 8.30 -7.17
N ILE A 194 -13.68 7.38 -6.25
CA ILE A 194 -13.68 7.63 -4.80
C ILE A 194 -12.60 6.76 -4.19
N PHE A 195 -11.77 7.34 -3.33
CA PHE A 195 -10.70 6.63 -2.66
C PHE A 195 -10.63 7.01 -1.18
N ASP A 196 -10.33 6.02 -0.34
CA ASP A 196 -10.25 6.16 1.10
C ASP A 196 -9.17 5.24 1.67
N ARG A 197 -8.49 5.73 2.71
CA ARG A 197 -7.40 5.03 3.40
C ARG A 197 -6.28 4.55 2.46
N CYS A 198 -5.90 5.37 1.48
CA CYS A 198 -4.73 5.09 0.64
C CYS A 198 -3.45 5.24 1.46
N ASN A 199 -2.70 4.16 1.56
CA ASN A 199 -1.44 4.07 2.29
C ASN A 199 -0.30 3.83 1.30
#